data_AF-A0A960MH00-F1
#
_entry.id   AF-A0A960MH00-F1
#
_cell.length_a   1.000
_cell.length_b   1.000
_cell.length_c   1.000
_cell.angle_alpha   90.00
_cell.angle_beta   90.00
_cell.angle_gamma   90.00
#
_symmetry.space_group_name_H-M   'P 1'
#
loop_
_entity.id
_entity.type
_entity.pdbx_description
1 polymer ?
#
loop_
_entity_poly.entity_id
_entity_poly.type
_entity_poly.pdbx_seq_one_letter_code
_entity_poly.pdbx_strand_id
1 'polypeptide(L)' 'MNRHCALVLHAHVPWVRHPETPRCLEEDWLFEAICETYLPLIEVLFRLREEGVPWRLTMNLSPTLLGML' A
#
# COMPACT_ATOMS: atom_id res chain seq x y z
N MET A 1 0.30 5.91 32.56
CA MET A 1 1.47 5.61 31.70
C MET A 1 0.95 5.43 30.28
N ASN A 2 1.09 6.45 29.42
CA ASN A 2 0.66 6.34 28.02
C ASN A 2 1.63 5.43 27.29
N ARG A 3 1.17 4.23 26.92
CA ARG A 3 1.94 3.33 26.04
C ARG A 3 1.75 3.83 24.62
N HIS A 4 2.84 4.29 24.01
CA HIS A 4 2.85 4.64 22.60
C HIS A 4 3.00 3.36 21.77
N CYS A 5 2.12 3.18 20.79
CA CYS A 5 2.21 2.14 19.78
C CYS A 5 2.55 2.82 18.44
N ALA A 6 3.55 2.30 17.73
CA ALA A 6 3.92 2.77 16.41
C ALA A 6 3.64 1.66 15.39
N LEU A 7 2.64 1.86 14.54
CA LEU A 7 2.40 1.02 13.38
C LEU A 7 3.22 1.58 12.20
N VAL A 8 4.13 0.76 11.68
CA VAL A 8 4.97 1.08 10.51
C VAL A 8 4.74 0.01 9.45
N LEU A 9 4.16 0.40 8.31
CA LEU A 9 3.90 -0.49 7.19
C LEU A 9 4.94 -0.26 6.10
N HIS A 10 5.55 -1.33 5.60
CA HIS A 10 6.51 -1.27 4.48
C HIS A 10 5.85 -1.84 3.23
N ALA A 11 5.62 -0.99 2.24
CA ALA A 11 5.05 -1.37 0.95
C ALA A 11 6.15 -1.42 -0.11
N HIS A 12 6.36 -2.61 -0.67
CA HIS A 12 7.36 -2.87 -1.67
C HIS A 12 6.85 -3.89 -2.69
N VAL A 13 7.12 -3.61 -3.96
CA VAL A 13 7.01 -4.54 -5.07
C VAL A 13 8.27 -4.30 -5.93
N PRO A 14 8.98 -5.36 -6.37
CA PRO A 14 10.08 -5.21 -7.32
C PRO A 14 9.56 -4.65 -8.65
N TRP A 15 10.45 -4.17 -9.53
CA TRP A 15 10.01 -3.72 -10.84
C TRP A 15 9.46 -4.90 -11.66
N VAL A 16 8.15 -4.87 -11.95
CA VAL A 16 7.44 -5.94 -12.68
C VAL A 16 6.74 -5.46 -13.94
N ARG A 17 6.85 -4.18 -14.30
CA ARG A 17 6.23 -3.61 -15.52
C ARG A 17 6.95 -4.10 -16.77
N HIS A 18 6.25 -4.86 -17.63
CA HIS A 18 6.73 -5.47 -18.87
C HIS A 18 5.77 -5.18 -20.05
N PRO A 19 5.70 -3.93 -20.56
CA PRO A 19 4.75 -3.54 -21.61
C PRO A 19 4.92 -4.30 -22.94
N GLU A 20 6.09 -4.89 -23.18
CA GLU A 20 6.39 -5.75 -24.32
C GLU A 20 5.71 -7.12 -24.27
N THR A 21 5.29 -7.56 -23.08
CA THR A 21 4.72 -8.89 -22.87
C THR A 21 3.20 -8.78 -22.67
N PRO A 22 2.37 -9.38 -23.53
CA PRO A 22 0.90 -9.25 -23.43
C PRO A 22 0.30 -9.76 -22.11
N ARG A 23 1.00 -10.66 -21.42
CA ARG A 23 0.63 -11.16 -20.10
C ARG A 23 1.87 -11.56 -19.31
N CYS A 24 2.07 -10.93 -18.16
CA CYS A 24 3.19 -11.18 -17.25
C CYS A 24 2.60 -11.54 -15.88
N LEU A 25 2.96 -12.70 -15.33
CA LEU A 25 2.41 -13.17 -14.05
C LEU A 25 2.92 -12.33 -12.88
N GLU A 26 4.08 -11.69 -13.03
CA GLU A 26 4.69 -10.82 -12.05
C GLU A 26 3.94 -9.49 -11.91
N GLU A 27 3.30 -9.01 -12.98
CA GLU A 27 2.43 -7.82 -12.90
C GLU A 27 1.19 -8.07 -12.04
N ASP A 28 0.72 -9.32 -11.99
CA ASP A 28 -0.42 -9.69 -11.14
C ASP A 28 -0.12 -9.36 -9.66
N TRP A 29 1.14 -9.48 -9.20
CA TRP A 29 1.52 -9.09 -7.84
C TRP A 29 1.28 -7.61 -7.55
N LEU A 30 1.55 -6.72 -8.51
CA LEU A 30 1.29 -5.30 -8.35
C LEU A 30 -0.22 -5.03 -8.29
N PHE A 31 -0.99 -5.66 -9.17
CA PHE A 31 -2.44 -5.49 -9.22
C PHE A 31 -3.14 -6.06 -7.97
N GLU A 32 -2.71 -7.22 -7.49
CA GLU A 32 -3.17 -7.82 -6.23
C GLU A 32 -2.83 -6.90 -5.04
N ALA A 33 -1.60 -6.38 -4.96
CA ALA A 33 -1.22 -5.45 -3.90
C ALA A 33 -2.08 -4.17 -3.91
N ILE A 34 -2.40 -3.63 -5.09
CA ILE A 34 -3.29 -2.46 -5.22
C ILE A 34 -4.71 -2.81 -4.77
N CYS A 35 -5.30 -3.86 -5.35
CA CYS A 35 -6.70 -4.20 -5.17
C CYS A 35 -7.00 -4.76 -3.78
N GLU A 36 -6.11 -5.57 -3.22
CA GLU A 36 -6.37 -6.32 -1.99
C GLU A 36 -5.72 -5.70 -0.75
N THR A 37 -4.76 -4.78 -0.92
CA THR A 37 -4.07 -4.13 0.23
C THR A 37 -4.18 -2.62 0.21
N TYR A 38 -3.72 -1.94 -0.85
CA TYR A 38 -3.60 -0.48 -0.82
C TYR A 38 -4.95 0.24 -0.87
N LEU A 39 -5.85 -0.18 -1.76
CA LEU A 39 -7.20 0.39 -1.84
C LEU A 39 -7.99 0.12 -0.54
N PRO A 40 -8.09 -1.11 -0.02
CA PRO A 40 -8.76 -1.36 1.26
C PRO A 40 -8.15 -0.59 2.44
N LEU A 41 -6.82 -0.44 2.49
CA LEU A 41 -6.17 0.36 3.52
C LEU A 41 -6.59 1.83 3.44
N ILE A 42 -6.60 2.43 2.25
CA ILE A 42 -7.02 3.82 2.04
C ILE A 42 -8.48 4.00 2.46
N GLU A 43 -9.37 3.07 2.12
CA GLU A 43 -10.78 3.09 2.54
C GLU A 43 -10.92 3.10 4.07
N VAL A 44 -10.18 2.25 4.77
CA VAL A 44 -10.15 2.22 6.25
C VAL A 44 -9.67 3.56 6.80
N LEU A 45 -8.59 4.13 6.26
CA LEU A 45 -8.05 5.41 6.72
C LEU A 45 -9.03 6.57 6.50
N PHE A 46 -9.76 6.58 5.38
CA PHE A 46 -10.82 7.56 5.13
C PHE A 46 -11.99 7.40 6.10
N ARG A 47 -12.43 6.17 6.35
CA ARG A 47 -13.49 5.89 7.32
C ARG A 47 -13.12 6.36 8.72
N LEU A 48 -11.89 6.05 9.18
CA LEU A 48 -11.41 6.51 10.49
C LEU A 48 -11.39 8.04 10.60
N ARG A 49 -11.02 8.73 9.52
CA ARG A 49 -11.07 10.20 9.44
C ARG A 49 -12.51 10.72 9.53
N GLU A 50 -13.44 10.11 8.80
CA GLU A 50 -14.86 10.52 8.77
C GLU A 50 -15.56 10.27 10.12
N GLU A 51 -15.23 9.18 10.80
CA GLU A 51 -15.74 8.84 12.14
C GLU A 51 -15.05 9.65 13.27
N GLY A 52 -14.05 10.48 12.94
CA GLY A 52 -13.31 11.28 13.92
C GLY A 52 -12.43 10.46 14.87
N VAL A 53 -12.08 9.22 14.49
CA VAL A 53 -11.23 8.34 15.30
C VAL A 53 -9.78 8.83 15.23
N PRO A 54 -9.12 9.13 16.36
CA PRO A 54 -7.72 9.56 16.34
C PRO A 54 -6.79 8.38 16.00
N TRP A 55 -6.06 8.48 14.89
CA TRP A 55 -5.10 7.46 14.45
C TRP A 55 -3.76 8.06 14.03
N ARG A 56 -2.71 7.23 14.07
CA ARG A 56 -1.37 7.53 13.54
C ARG A 56 -0.78 6.26 12.93
N LEU A 57 -0.21 6.40 11.75
CA LEU A 57 0.40 5.33 10.97
C LEU A 57 1.63 5.92 10.26
N THR A 58 2.69 5.14 10.12
CA THR A 58 3.81 5.46 9.22
C THR A 58 3.82 4.46 8.08
N MET A 59 3.98 4.94 6.84
CA MET A 59 4.17 4.10 5.66
C MET A 59 5.52 4.37 5.02
N ASN A 60 6.25 3.30 4.72
CA ASN A 60 7.41 3.32 3.84
C ASN A 60 6.97 2.82 2.46
N LEU A 61 7.22 3.63 1.42
CA LEU A 61 6.94 3.27 0.03
C LEU A 61 8.28 3.16 -0.70
N SER A 62 8.59 1.97 -1.22
CA SER A 62 9.84 1.79 -1.97
C SER A 62 9.84 2.58 -3.29
N PRO A 63 11.00 3.11 -3.75
CA PRO A 63 11.08 3.82 -5.03
C PRO A 63 10.62 2.99 -6.23
N THR A 64 10.86 1.67 -6.22
CA THR A 64 10.41 0.77 -7.30
C THR A 64 8.90 0.71 -7.39
N LEU A 65 8.22 0.56 -6.25
CA LEU A 65 6.75 0.58 -6.20
C LEU A 65 6.21 1.91 -6.70
N LEU A 66 6.75 3.03 -6.22
CA LEU A 66 6.32 4.37 -6.66
C LEU A 66 6.55 4.61 -8.15
N GLY A 67 7.58 4.00 -8.75
CA GLY A 67 7.81 4.09 -10.19
C GLY A 67 6.79 3.33 -11.04
N MET A 68 5.98 2.45 -10.43
CA MET A 68 4.97 1.67 -11.12
C MET A 68 3.53 2.08 -10.79
N LEU A 69 3.28 2.90 -9.76
CA LEU A 69 1.96 3.43 -9.43
C LEU A 69 1.63 4.65 -10.29
#